data_AF-A0A2V9CMP4-F1
#
_entry.id   AF-A0A2V9CMP4-F1
#
_cell.length_a   1.000
_cell.length_b   1.000
_cell.length_c   1.000
_cell.angle_alpha   90.00
_cell.angle_beta   90.00
_cell.angle_gamma   90.00
#
_symmetry.space_group_name_H-M   'P 1'
#
loop_
_entity.id
_entity.type
_entity.pdbx_description
1 polymer ?
#
loop_
_entity_poly.entity_id
_entity_poly.type
_entity_poly.pdbx_seq_one_letter_code
_entity_poly.pdbx_strand_id
1 'polypeptide(L)' 'AGIKTGLGRIGWHTFRHSYSTMLRALKVDVKVQQELLRHADIRTTLNIYTQAVPEALRTANSKVVQMVLPERKTA' A
#
# COMPACT_ATOMS: atom_id res chain seq x y z
N ALA A 1 -18.96 -1.40 -17.19
CA ALA A 1 -18.50 -2.63 -16.50
C ALA A 1 -18.49 -2.43 -14.98
N GLY A 2 -17.66 -1.54 -14.40
CA GLY A 2 -17.58 -1.34 -12.93
C GLY A 2 -18.91 -0.98 -12.23
N ILE A 3 -19.74 -0.14 -12.83
CA ILE A 3 -21.08 0.19 -12.29
C ILE A 3 -21.99 -1.05 -12.27
N LYS A 4 -21.89 -1.91 -13.29
CA LYS A 4 -22.70 -3.13 -13.39
C LYS A 4 -22.30 -4.18 -12.34
N THR A 5 -21.09 -4.10 -11.80
CA THR A 5 -20.56 -5.04 -10.80
C THR A 5 -20.49 -4.43 -9.39
N GLY A 6 -21.12 -3.27 -9.16
CA GLY A 6 -21.13 -2.61 -7.84
C GLY A 6 -19.81 -1.95 -7.41
N LEU A 7 -18.80 -1.90 -8.29
CA LEU A 7 -17.49 -1.30 -8.01
C LEU A 7 -17.43 0.20 -8.32
N GLY A 8 -18.53 0.79 -8.78
CA GLY A 8 -18.62 2.21 -9.11
C GLY A 8 -17.93 2.59 -10.43
N ARG A 9 -17.57 3.87 -10.56
CA ARG A 9 -16.90 4.41 -11.75
C ARG A 9 -15.42 4.06 -11.72
N ILE A 10 -15.06 2.98 -12.40
CA ILE A 10 -13.67 2.59 -12.66
C ILE A 10 -13.19 3.30 -13.93
N GLY A 11 -12.09 4.03 -13.82
CA GLY A 11 -11.39 4.65 -14.95
C GLY A 11 -9.93 4.19 -15.04
N TRP A 12 -9.20 4.71 -16.02
CA TRP A 12 -7.78 4.38 -16.24
C TRP A 12 -6.89 4.68 -15.02
N HIS A 13 -7.19 5.75 -14.29
CA HIS A 13 -6.49 6.08 -13.05
C HIS A 13 -6.69 5.02 -11.96
N THR A 14 -7.87 4.39 -11.88
CA THR A 14 -8.12 3.30 -10.92
C THR A 14 -7.15 2.15 -11.15
N PHE A 15 -6.93 1.74 -12.41
CA PHE A 15 -5.96 0.69 -12.74
C PHE A 15 -4.52 1.08 -12.41
N ARG A 16 -4.14 2.34 -12.64
CA ARG A 16 -2.81 2.85 -12.28
C ARG A 16 -2.58 2.83 -10.76
N HIS A 17 -3.60 3.17 -9.97
CA HIS A 17 -3.54 3.04 -8.52
C HIS A 17 -3.38 1.59 -8.08
N SER A 18 -4.18 0.67 -8.62
CA SER A 18 -4.07 -0.76 -8.31
C SER A 18 -2.69 -1.33 -8.63
N TYR A 19 -2.12 -0.97 -9.79
CA TYR A 19 -0.78 -1.42 -10.17
C TYR A 19 0.30 -0.93 -9.20
N SER A 20 0.23 0.34 -8.78
CA SER A 20 1.16 0.85 -7.77
C SER A 20 1.04 0.14 -6.42
N THR A 21 -0.19 -0.14 -5.98
CA THR A 21 -0.43 -0.90 -4.74
C THR A 21 0.20 -2.30 -4.81
N MET A 22 0.11 -2.98 -5.96
CA MET A 22 0.75 -4.29 -6.17
C MET A 22 2.27 -4.21 -6.10
N LEU A 23 2.89 -3.23 -6.78
CA LEU A 23 4.34 -3.01 -6.71
C LEU A 23 4.81 -2.73 -5.27
N ARG A 24 4.01 -2.01 -4.48
CA ARG A 24 4.30 -1.73 -3.07
C ARG A 24 4.20 -2.99 -2.20
N ALA A 25 3.20 -3.84 -2.43
CA ALA A 25 3.00 -5.11 -1.72
C ALA A 25 4.18 -6.07 -1.95
N LEU A 26 4.72 -6.07 -3.18
CA LEU A 26 5.93 -6.82 -3.55
C LEU A 26 7.23 -6.21 -3.00
N LYS A 27 7.16 -5.09 -2.26
CA LYS A 27 8.32 -4.36 -1.72
C LYS A 27 9.36 -4.00 -2.79
N VAL A 28 8.89 -3.69 -4.00
CA VAL A 28 9.75 -3.22 -5.10
C VAL A 28 10.41 -1.91 -4.68
N ASP A 29 11.66 -1.73 -5.09
CA ASP A 29 12.40 -0.50 -4.88
C ASP A 29 11.64 0.73 -5.41
N VAL A 30 11.70 1.84 -4.66
CA VAL A 30 10.88 3.02 -4.94
C VAL A 30 11.32 3.69 -6.25
N LYS A 31 12.61 3.64 -6.60
CA LYS A 31 13.11 4.18 -7.87
C LYS A 31 12.64 3.32 -9.04
N VAL A 32 12.65 2.00 -8.89
CA VAL A 32 12.09 1.09 -9.91
C VAL A 32 10.58 1.32 -10.10
N GLN A 33 9.84 1.47 -9.00
CA GLN A 33 8.41 1.77 -9.04
C GLN A 33 8.13 3.12 -9.72
N GLN A 34 8.96 4.13 -9.47
CA GLN A 34 8.87 5.44 -10.12
C GLN A 34 9.04 5.33 -11.65
N GLU A 35 10.04 4.59 -12.13
CA GLU A 35 10.30 4.40 -13.55
C GLU A 35 9.17 3.62 -14.24
N LEU A 36 8.66 2.54 -13.61
CA LEU A 36 7.55 1.75 -14.12
C LEU A 36 6.26 2.56 -14.26
N LEU A 37 6.02 3.46 -13.30
CA LEU A 37 4.88 4.38 -13.35
C LEU A 37 5.16 5.60 -14.23
N ARG A 38 6.41 5.85 -14.64
CA ARG A 38 6.82 7.06 -15.38
C ARG A 38 6.48 8.34 -14.62
N HIS A 39 6.70 8.34 -13.31
CA HIS A 39 6.51 9.53 -12.48
C HIS A 39 7.75 10.42 -12.54
N ALA A 40 7.56 11.66 -12.98
CA ALA A 40 8.62 12.66 -12.95
C ALA A 40 9.10 12.98 -11.52
N ASP A 41 8.17 12.98 -10.56
CA ASP A 41 8.47 13.18 -9.14
C ASP A 41 8.02 11.98 -8.31
N ILE A 42 8.96 11.44 -7.52
CA ILE A 42 8.76 10.33 -6.57
C ILE A 42 7.73 10.65 -5.48
N ARG A 43 7.53 11.93 -5.15
CA ARG A 43 6.47 12.39 -4.22
C ARG A 43 5.08 11.98 -4.70
N THR A 44 4.89 11.91 -6.02
CA THR A 44 3.64 11.43 -6.61
C THR A 44 3.40 9.97 -6.21
N THR A 45 4.41 9.11 -6.39
CA THR A 45 4.33 7.69 -5.99
C THR A 45 4.10 7.56 -4.49
N LEU A 46 4.92 8.22 -3.68
CA LEU A 46 4.90 8.09 -2.23
C LEU A 46 3.60 8.67 -1.61
N ASN A 47 3.19 9.88 -1.96
CA ASN A 47 2.05 10.52 -1.28
C ASN A 47 0.69 10.05 -1.81
N ILE A 48 0.58 9.73 -3.10
CA ILE A 48 -0.72 9.49 -3.75
C ILE A 48 -0.94 8.01 -4.04
N TYR A 49 0.13 7.25 -4.33
CA TYR A 49 0.02 5.88 -4.80
C TYR A 49 0.49 4.82 -3.79
N THR A 50 1.07 5.22 -2.66
CA THR A 50 1.33 4.29 -1.55
C THR A 50 0.21 4.33 -0.51
N GLN A 51 -0.96 3.81 -0.87
CA GLN A 51 -1.86 3.33 0.18
C GLN A 51 -1.20 2.11 0.82
N ALA A 52 -0.90 2.20 2.12
CA ALA A 52 -0.26 1.11 2.84
C ALA A 52 -1.17 -0.11 2.88
N VAL A 53 -0.61 -1.29 2.60
CA VAL A 53 -1.35 -2.55 2.67
C VAL A 53 -1.84 -2.73 4.12
N PRO A 54 -3.15 -2.92 4.36
CA PRO A 54 -3.72 -2.96 5.71
C PRO A 54 -3.05 -4.00 6.63
N GLU A 55 -2.60 -5.12 6.07
CA GLU A 55 -1.88 -6.17 6.79
C GLU A 55 -0.47 -5.72 7.25
N ALA A 56 0.24 -4.97 6.41
CA ALA A 56 1.55 -4.43 6.77
C ALA A 56 1.41 -3.37 7.88
N LEU A 57 0.38 -2.53 7.81
CA LEU A 57 0.04 -1.58 8.88
C LEU A 57 -0.26 -2.30 10.19
N ARG A 58 -1.11 -3.34 10.15
CA ARG A 58 -1.47 -4.13 11.33
C ARG A 58 -0.25 -4.82 11.94
N THR A 59 0.59 -5.43 11.12
CA THR A 59 1.82 -6.11 11.57
C THR A 59 2.80 -5.13 12.20
N ALA A 60 3.03 -3.96 11.56
CA ALA A 60 3.92 -2.94 12.09
C ALA A 60 3.40 -2.39 13.43
N ASN A 61 2.09 -2.12 13.52
CA ASN A 61 1.48 -1.67 14.76
C ASN A 61 1.55 -2.73 15.87
N SER A 62 1.29 -4.00 15.55
CA SER A 62 1.41 -5.11 16.51
C SER A 62 2.83 -5.23 17.07
N LYS A 63 3.87 -5.02 16.25
CA LYS A 63 5.27 -5.04 16.72
C LYS A 63 5.55 -3.92 17.73
N VAL A 64 5.07 -2.70 17.47
CA VAL A 64 5.21 -1.58 18.40
C VAL A 64 4.48 -1.88 19.71
N VAL A 65 3.26 -2.44 19.65
CA VAL A 65 2.49 -2.84 20.83
C VAL A 65 3.24 -3.88 21.67
N GLN A 66 3.86 -4.89 21.03
CA GLN A 66 4.67 -5.90 21.73
C GLN A 66 5.93 -5.32 22.40
N MET A 67 6.53 -4.27 21.83
CA MET A 67 7.69 -3.62 22.44
C MET A 67 7.33 -2.79 23.69
N VAL A 68 6.09 -2.31 23.78
CA VAL A 68 5.63 -1.42 24.85
C VAL A 68 4.92 -2.18 25.98
N LEU A 69 4.21 -3.26 25.65
CA LEU A 69 3.50 -4.04 26.66
C LEU A 69 4.43 -5.10 27.28
N PRO A 70 4.52 -5.19 28.62
CA PRO A 70 5.28 -6.26 29.26
C PRO A 70 4.67 -7.63 28.93
N GLU A 71 5.52 -8.62 28.66
CA GLU A 71 5.16 -10.02 28.47
C GLU A 71 4.21 -10.47 29.61
N ARG A 72 2.96 -10.77 29.26
CA ARG A 72 2.03 -11.35 30.23
C ARG A 72 2.51 -12.78 30.46
N LYS A 73 3.29 -13.01 31.53
CA LYS A 73 3.64 -14.36 31.99
C LYS A 73 2.35 -15.16 32.11
N THR A 74 2.11 -16.08 31.18
CA THR A 74 1.13 -17.14 31.36
C THR A 74 1.61 -18.00 32.52
N ALA A 75 0.86 -17.96 33.62
CA ALA A 75 0.99 -18.88 34.74
C ALA A 75 0.67 -20.31 34.30
#